data_AF-A0A7X9HZ71-F1
#
_entry.id   AF-A0A7X9HZ71-F1
#
_cell.length_a   1.000
_cell.length_b   1.000
_cell.length_c   1.000
_cell.angle_alpha   90.00
_cell.angle_beta   90.00
_cell.angle_gamma   90.00
#
_symmetry.space_group_name_H-M   'P 1'
#
loop_
_entity.id
_entity.type
_entity.pdbx_description
1 polymer ?
#
loop_
_entity_poly.entity_id
_entity_poly.type
_entity_poly.pdbx_seq_one_letter_code
_entity_poly.pdbx_strand_id
1 'polypeptide(L)'
;YSKEAMLNMNINSKYTYTQESFQLLASKNLNIIQLPITIKYYKGRKSRVVKSILNFITVSAFNIIRAFRDFAPIKFFGFLGSIPFLFGLASMIFVGIHWLNTGEFSPYKFLGFLGLYLFSLGLLIGLVGILSDMIGRMINNQEKILYYNKKNYYSNLKNKK
;
A
#
# COMPACT_ATOMS: atom_id res chain seq x y z
N TYR A 1 16.33 -17.45 -8.34
CA TYR A 1 15.08 -17.84 -7.64
C TYR A 1 14.87 -19.34 -7.80
N SER A 2 14.27 -20.02 -6.81
CA SER A 2 13.85 -21.42 -6.96
C SER A 2 12.64 -21.53 -7.90
N LYS A 3 12.39 -22.72 -8.46
CA LYS A 3 11.20 -22.97 -9.30
C LYS A 3 9.91 -22.58 -8.58
N GLU A 4 9.80 -22.95 -7.31
CA GLU A 4 8.62 -22.68 -6.48
C GLU A 4 8.43 -21.17 -6.26
N ALA A 5 9.51 -20.42 -5.99
CA ALA A 5 9.44 -18.97 -5.87
C ALA A 5 8.99 -18.32 -7.19
N MET A 6 9.53 -18.74 -8.33
CA MET A 6 9.17 -18.19 -9.64
C MET A 6 7.71 -18.44 -10.02
N LEU A 7 7.13 -19.59 -9.65
CA LEU A 7 5.72 -19.87 -9.89
C LEU A 7 4.79 -18.96 -9.07
N ASN A 8 5.22 -18.58 -7.87
CA ASN A 8 4.48 -17.73 -6.95
C ASN A 8 4.61 -16.22 -7.24
N MET A 9 5.66 -15.79 -7.93
CA MET A 9 5.92 -14.38 -8.23
C MET A 9 5.13 -13.89 -9.45
N ASN A 10 4.42 -12.77 -9.29
CA ASN A 10 3.77 -12.02 -10.37
C ASN A 10 4.18 -10.54 -10.23
N ILE A 11 5.13 -10.11 -11.05
CA ILE A 11 5.66 -8.74 -11.02
C ILE A 11 4.82 -7.90 -11.98
N ASN A 12 4.19 -6.84 -11.47
CA ASN A 12 3.31 -5.96 -12.25
C ASN A 12 3.94 -4.58 -12.52
N SER A 13 4.99 -4.19 -11.79
CA SER A 13 5.62 -2.88 -11.94
C SER A 13 6.44 -2.78 -13.23
N LYS A 14 6.28 -1.63 -13.91
CA LYS A 14 7.10 -1.25 -15.08
C LYS A 14 8.43 -0.61 -14.70
N TYR A 15 8.61 -0.20 -13.44
CA TYR A 15 9.72 0.68 -13.06
C TYR A 15 10.88 -0.06 -12.40
N THR A 16 10.61 -0.95 -11.44
CA THR A 16 11.68 -1.61 -10.70
C THR A 16 11.23 -2.98 -10.22
N TYR A 17 11.59 -4.00 -11.01
CA TYR A 17 11.29 -5.39 -10.68
C TYR A 17 11.95 -5.84 -9.36
N THR A 18 13.07 -5.24 -8.95
CA THR A 18 13.84 -5.67 -7.78
C THR A 18 13.11 -5.39 -6.47
N GLN A 19 12.67 -4.15 -6.25
CA GLN A 19 11.93 -3.75 -5.04
C GLN A 19 10.62 -4.54 -4.91
N GLU A 20 9.87 -4.65 -6.00
CA GLU A 20 8.62 -5.42 -6.03
C GLU A 20 8.86 -6.91 -5.80
N SER A 21 9.93 -7.48 -6.37
CA SER A 21 10.30 -8.88 -6.11
C SER A 21 10.52 -9.11 -4.61
N PHE A 22 11.27 -8.25 -3.94
CA PHE A 22 11.49 -8.35 -2.50
C PHE A 22 10.18 -8.23 -1.71
N GLN A 23 9.33 -7.27 -2.08
CA GLN A 23 8.01 -7.08 -1.46
C GLN A 23 7.10 -8.30 -1.62
N LEU A 24 7.04 -8.89 -2.82
CA LEU A 24 6.25 -10.09 -3.11
C LEU A 24 6.77 -11.34 -2.38
N LEU A 25 8.10 -11.49 -2.32
CA LEU A 25 8.71 -12.60 -1.58
C LEU A 25 8.40 -12.49 -0.08
N ALA A 26 8.53 -11.28 0.47
CA ALA A 26 8.20 -11.02 1.87
C ALA A 26 6.70 -11.24 2.16
N SER A 27 5.81 -10.76 1.31
CA SER A 27 4.36 -10.88 1.53
C SER A 27 3.85 -12.31 1.41
N LYS A 28 4.49 -13.13 0.58
CA LYS A 28 4.20 -14.56 0.44
C LYS A 28 4.95 -15.43 1.47
N ASN A 29 5.64 -14.81 2.43
CA ASN A 29 6.45 -15.47 3.46
C ASN A 29 7.45 -16.49 2.86
N LEU A 30 8.08 -16.14 1.73
CA LEU A 30 9.09 -16.97 1.10
C LEU A 30 10.47 -16.70 1.72
N ASN A 31 11.28 -17.75 1.85
CA ASN A 31 12.63 -17.63 2.41
C ASN A 31 13.53 -16.79 1.50
N ILE A 32 14.10 -15.72 2.06
CA ILE A 32 15.05 -14.83 1.38
C ILE A 32 16.43 -15.06 2.00
N ILE A 33 17.38 -15.51 1.18
CA ILE A 33 18.77 -15.77 1.60
C ILE A 33 19.67 -14.77 0.86
N GLN A 34 20.53 -14.08 1.61
CA GLN A 34 21.53 -13.19 1.04
C GLN A 34 22.83 -13.96 0.81
N LEU A 35 23.30 -13.97 -0.44
CA LEU A 35 24.63 -14.49 -0.79
C LEU A 35 25.59 -13.30 -0.94
N PRO A 36 26.63 -13.19 -0.09
CA PRO A 36 27.61 -12.12 -0.24
C PRO A 36 28.42 -12.34 -1.52
N ILE A 37 28.45 -11.33 -2.38
CA ILE A 37 29.23 -11.34 -3.61
C ILE A 37 30.19 -10.16 -3.56
N THR A 38 31.49 -10.44 -3.61
CA THR A 38 32.52 -9.39 -3.66
C THR A 38 32.61 -8.86 -5.09
N ILE A 39 32.50 -7.55 -5.24
CA ILE A 39 32.57 -6.88 -6.55
C ILE A 39 33.81 -6.00 -6.55
N LYS A 40 34.67 -6.13 -7.57
CA LYS A 40 35.84 -5.25 -7.73
C LYS A 40 35.39 -3.94 -8.39
N TYR A 41 35.41 -2.84 -7.64
CA TYR A 41 35.08 -1.51 -8.15
C TYR A 41 36.28 -0.86 -8.82
N TYR A 42 36.03 -0.02 -9.83
CA TYR A 42 37.06 0.79 -10.50
C TYR A 42 36.71 2.27 -10.45
N LYS A 43 37.75 3.13 -10.39
CA LYS A 43 37.62 4.58 -10.31
C LYS A 43 37.03 5.11 -11.63
N GLY A 44 35.93 5.86 -11.56
CA GLY A 44 35.23 6.41 -12.74
C GLY A 44 33.99 5.63 -13.21
N ARG A 45 33.55 4.59 -12.48
CA ARG A 45 32.30 3.87 -12.78
C ARG A 45 31.09 4.82 -12.69
N LYS A 46 30.39 5.03 -13.81
CA LYS A 46 29.08 5.70 -13.83
C LYS A 46 27.98 4.72 -13.41
N SER A 47 27.08 5.15 -12.53
CA SER A 47 25.93 4.35 -12.12
C SER A 47 24.98 4.14 -13.31
N ARG A 48 24.68 2.87 -13.62
CA ARG A 48 23.68 2.50 -14.65
C ARG A 48 22.26 2.40 -14.09
N VAL A 49 22.15 2.34 -12.76
CA VAL A 49 20.88 2.08 -12.04
C VAL A 49 20.28 3.38 -11.52
N VAL A 50 21.10 4.28 -10.98
CA VAL A 50 20.66 5.53 -10.37
C VAL A 50 21.33 6.70 -11.09
N LYS A 51 20.55 7.42 -11.89
CA LYS A 51 21.02 8.61 -12.63
C LYS A 51 21.04 9.87 -11.74
N SER A 52 20.11 9.98 -10.78
CA SER A 52 19.99 11.08 -9.83
C SER A 52 19.55 10.54 -8.48
N ILE A 53 20.23 10.96 -7.40
CA ILE A 53 19.93 10.55 -6.03
C ILE A 53 18.53 11.00 -5.63
N LEU A 54 18.15 12.25 -5.94
CA LEU A 54 16.86 12.80 -5.54
C LEU A 54 15.70 12.07 -6.22
N ASN A 55 15.82 11.82 -7.53
CA ASN A 55 14.81 11.08 -8.27
C ASN A 55 14.68 9.63 -7.77
N PHE A 56 15.79 9.01 -7.38
CA PHE A 56 15.75 7.66 -6.83
C PHE A 56 15.06 7.62 -5.46
N ILE A 57 15.32 8.60 -4.59
CA ILE A 57 14.70 8.70 -3.27
C ILE A 57 13.19 8.91 -3.41
N THR A 58 12.75 9.85 -4.25
CA THR A 58 11.32 10.14 -4.41
C THR A 58 10.56 8.94 -4.99
N VAL A 59 11.06 8.34 -6.07
CA VAL A 59 10.44 7.15 -6.67
C VAL A 59 10.40 5.99 -5.68
N SER A 60 11.48 5.76 -4.93
CA SER A 60 11.51 4.69 -3.92
C SER A 60 10.53 4.95 -2.78
N ALA A 61 10.41 6.19 -2.30
CA ALA A 61 9.45 6.56 -1.26
C ALA A 61 8.00 6.33 -1.72
N PHE A 62 7.66 6.73 -2.95
CA PHE A 62 6.34 6.45 -3.52
C PHE A 62 6.06 4.95 -3.67
N ASN A 63 7.06 4.16 -4.07
CA ASN A 63 6.92 2.71 -4.16
C ASN A 63 6.68 2.06 -2.78
N ILE A 64 7.36 2.53 -1.73
CA ILE A 64 7.16 2.05 -0.36
C ILE A 64 5.75 2.39 0.13
N ILE A 65 5.27 3.62 -0.09
CA ILE A 65 3.91 4.03 0.28
C ILE A 65 2.88 3.19 -0.46
N ARG A 66 3.07 2.96 -1.77
CA ARG A 66 2.20 2.10 -2.57
C ARG A 66 2.16 0.67 -2.02
N ALA A 67 3.32 0.10 -1.72
CA ALA A 67 3.40 -1.23 -1.13
C ALA A 67 2.72 -1.30 0.24
N PHE A 68 2.88 -0.27 1.08
CA PHE A 68 2.20 -0.23 2.39
C PHE A 68 0.67 -0.18 2.25
N ARG A 69 0.16 0.65 1.32
CA ARG A 69 -1.27 0.68 0.98
C ARG A 69 -1.77 -0.67 0.48
N ASP A 70 -1.00 -1.36 -0.35
CA ASP A 70 -1.40 -2.63 -0.96
C ASP A 70 -1.36 -3.80 0.04
N PHE A 71 -0.39 -3.81 0.97
CA PHE A 71 -0.27 -4.86 2.00
C PHE A 71 -1.16 -4.65 3.23
N ALA A 72 -1.45 -3.41 3.58
CA ALA A 72 -2.23 -3.08 4.76
C ALA A 72 -3.25 -1.95 4.51
N PRO A 73 -4.19 -2.14 3.56
CA PRO A 73 -5.14 -1.11 3.14
C PRO A 73 -5.96 -0.54 4.31
N ILE A 74 -6.50 -1.40 5.19
CA ILE A 74 -7.25 -0.95 6.38
C ILE A 74 -6.40 -0.03 7.26
N LYS A 75 -5.13 -0.38 7.50
CA LYS A 75 -4.25 0.44 8.35
C LYS A 75 -3.92 1.76 7.67
N PHE A 76 -3.64 1.74 6.38
CA PHE A 76 -3.30 2.94 5.61
C PHE A 76 -4.47 3.93 5.54
N PHE A 77 -5.62 3.49 5.02
CA PHE A 77 -6.80 4.34 4.88
C PHE A 77 -7.47 4.63 6.23
N GLY A 78 -7.42 3.70 7.18
CA GLY A 78 -7.91 3.92 8.53
C GLY A 78 -7.15 5.03 9.24
N PHE A 79 -5.81 5.03 9.17
CA PHE A 79 -5.00 6.12 9.72
C PHE A 79 -5.29 7.44 8.99
N LEU A 80 -5.30 7.42 7.65
CA LEU A 80 -5.53 8.62 6.84
C LEU A 80 -6.93 9.23 7.07
N GLY A 81 -7.95 8.40 7.23
CA GLY A 81 -9.33 8.81 7.50
C GLY A 81 -9.58 9.18 8.96
N SER A 82 -8.84 8.59 9.91
CA SER A 82 -9.01 8.89 11.33
C SER A 82 -8.67 10.33 11.69
N ILE A 83 -7.71 10.94 10.98
CA ILE A 83 -7.29 12.33 11.22
C ILE A 83 -8.46 13.29 10.97
N PRO A 84 -9.02 13.41 9.75
CA PRO A 84 -10.17 14.29 9.51
C PRO A 84 -11.41 13.86 10.30
N PHE A 85 -11.63 12.55 10.51
CA PHE A 85 -12.74 12.06 11.33
C PHE A 85 -12.70 12.61 12.76
N LEU A 86 -11.54 12.53 13.43
CA LEU A 86 -11.36 13.00 14.80
C LEU A 86 -11.48 14.52 14.91
N PHE A 87 -10.88 15.27 13.98
CA PHE A 87 -11.02 16.73 13.94
C PHE A 87 -12.46 17.17 13.66
N GLY A 88 -13.15 16.46 12.76
CA GLY A 88 -14.57 16.70 12.48
C GLY A 88 -15.45 16.43 13.69
N LEU A 89 -15.24 15.29 14.34
CA LEU A 89 -15.94 14.90 15.56
C LEU A 89 -15.70 15.90 16.70
N ALA A 90 -14.46 16.30 16.95
CA ALA A 90 -14.13 17.29 17.98
C ALA A 90 -14.79 18.64 17.72
N SER A 91 -14.80 19.09 16.46
CA SER A 91 -15.46 20.35 16.06
C SER A 91 -16.97 20.30 16.29
N MET A 92 -17.62 19.18 15.94
CA MET A 92 -19.05 18.98 16.18
C MET A 92 -19.38 18.91 17.68
N ILE A 93 -18.58 18.20 18.49
CA ILE A 93 -18.76 18.13 19.95
C ILE A 93 -18.65 19.53 20.56
N PHE A 94 -17.63 20.31 20.16
CA PHE A 94 -17.44 21.68 20.65
C PHE A 94 -18.65 22.58 20.36
N VAL A 95 -19.14 22.55 19.12
CA VAL A 95 -20.32 23.34 18.73
C VAL A 95 -21.59 22.84 19.44
N GLY A 96 -21.72 21.53 19.67
CA GLY A 96 -22.82 20.95 20.43
C GLY A 96 -22.84 21.40 21.90
N ILE A 97 -21.68 21.40 22.57
CA ILE A 97 -21.55 21.91 23.95
C ILE A 97 -21.89 23.40 24.01
N HIS A 98 -21.40 24.20 23.06
CA HIS A 98 -21.72 25.62 22.98
C HIS A 98 -23.23 25.83 22.85
N TRP A 99 -23.87 25.13 21.93
CA TRP A 99 -25.32 25.23 21.71
C TRP A 99 -26.14 24.88 22.96
N LEU A 100 -25.74 23.87 23.73
CA LEU A 100 -26.39 23.53 25.01
C LEU A 100 -26.30 24.65 26.05
N ASN A 101 -25.23 25.45 26.02
CA ASN A 101 -25.01 26.52 27.00
C ASN A 101 -25.67 27.85 26.62
N THR A 102 -25.65 28.22 25.33
CA THR A 102 -26.16 29.53 24.87
C THR A 102 -27.47 29.47 24.09
N GLY A 103 -27.92 28.28 23.68
CA GLY A 103 -29.09 28.11 22.79
C GLY A 103 -28.84 28.55 21.34
N GLU A 104 -27.68 29.14 21.04
CA GLU A 104 -27.30 29.63 19.73
C GLU A 104 -26.03 28.97 19.19
N PHE A 105 -26.01 28.77 17.87
CA PHE A 105 -24.82 28.32 17.13
C PHE A 105 -23.86 29.46 16.75
N SER A 106 -24.27 30.71 16.95
CA SER A 106 -23.42 31.88 16.72
C SER A 106 -22.40 32.01 17.86
N PRO A 107 -21.12 32.34 17.59
CA PRO A 107 -20.50 32.67 16.30
C PRO A 107 -19.92 31.46 15.52
N TYR A 108 -19.95 30.25 16.08
CA TYR A 108 -19.20 29.08 15.58
C TYR A 108 -19.88 28.26 14.46
N LYS A 109 -20.82 28.83 13.72
CA LYS A 109 -21.54 28.13 12.63
C LYS A 109 -20.59 27.54 11.58
N PHE A 110 -19.54 28.29 11.21
CA PHE A 110 -18.51 27.84 10.27
C PHE A 110 -17.80 26.56 10.78
N LEU A 111 -17.49 26.50 12.07
CA LEU A 111 -16.82 25.35 12.68
C LEU A 111 -17.71 24.11 12.67
N GLY A 112 -19.03 24.28 12.78
CA GLY A 112 -20.02 23.20 12.63
C GLY A 112 -20.02 22.62 11.21
N PHE A 113 -20.05 23.47 10.17
CA PHE A 113 -19.98 23.03 8.78
C PHE A 113 -18.64 22.37 8.43
N LEU A 114 -17.53 22.94 8.89
CA LEU A 114 -16.20 22.34 8.74
C LEU A 114 -16.13 20.98 9.44
N GLY A 115 -16.71 20.88 10.64
CA GLY A 115 -16.79 19.64 11.41
C GLY A 115 -17.53 18.54 10.66
N LEU A 116 -18.71 18.85 10.12
CA LEU A 116 -19.51 17.92 9.31
C LEU A 116 -18.78 17.47 8.05
N TYR A 117 -18.11 18.40 7.35
CA TYR A 117 -17.31 18.09 6.17
C TYR A 117 -16.14 17.15 6.50
N LEU A 118 -15.36 17.46 7.54
CA LEU A 118 -14.22 16.63 7.94
C LEU A 118 -14.66 15.25 8.45
N PHE A 119 -15.76 15.18 9.19
CA PHE A 119 -16.33 13.93 9.68
C PHE A 119 -16.79 13.02 8.51
N SER A 120 -17.57 13.58 7.57
CA SER A 120 -18.02 12.83 6.40
C SER A 120 -16.87 12.41 5.49
N LEU A 121 -15.86 13.26 5.32
CA LEU A 121 -14.63 12.91 4.59
C LEU A 121 -13.88 11.74 5.24
N GLY A 122 -13.72 11.75 6.57
CA GLY A 122 -13.09 10.66 7.30
C GLY A 122 -13.83 9.34 7.16
N LEU A 123 -15.17 9.37 7.21
CA LEU A 123 -16.00 8.19 6.95
C LEU A 123 -15.85 7.66 5.52
N LEU A 124 -15.84 8.54 4.52
CA LEU A 124 -15.64 8.14 3.12
C LEU A 124 -14.27 7.49 2.90
N ILE A 125 -13.21 8.06 3.48
CA ILE A 125 -11.87 7.46 3.41
C ILE A 125 -11.85 6.09 4.11
N GLY A 126 -12.53 5.95 5.24
CA GLY A 126 -12.71 4.67 5.93
C GLY A 126 -13.40 3.61 5.06
N LEU A 127 -14.48 3.98 4.39
CA LEU A 127 -15.19 3.10 3.44
C LEU A 127 -14.29 2.65 2.29
N VAL A 128 -13.52 3.57 1.71
CA VAL A 128 -12.50 3.23 0.68
C VAL A 128 -11.45 2.26 1.23
N GLY A 129 -11.08 2.39 2.50
CA GLY A 129 -10.20 1.45 3.18
C GLY A 129 -10.74 0.03 3.23
N ILE A 130 -12.02 -0.14 3.59
CA ILE A 130 -12.70 -1.44 3.62
C ILE A 130 -12.80 -2.03 2.21
N LEU A 131 -13.19 -1.22 1.21
CA LEU A 131 -13.24 -1.66 -0.18
C LEU A 131 -11.88 -2.13 -0.70
N SER A 132 -10.83 -1.36 -0.41
CA SER A 132 -9.46 -1.68 -0.82
C SER A 132 -8.99 -3.01 -0.22
N ASP A 133 -9.38 -3.30 1.02
CA ASP A 133 -9.07 -4.55 1.70
C ASP A 133 -9.81 -5.77 1.10
N MET A 134 -11.07 -5.59 0.71
CA MET A 134 -11.82 -6.62 -0.03
C MET A 134 -11.17 -6.92 -1.38
N ILE A 135 -10.75 -5.88 -2.11
CA ILE A 135 -10.04 -6.02 -3.39
C ILE A 135 -8.70 -6.74 -3.19
N GLY A 136 -7.94 -6.41 -2.14
CA GLY A 136 -6.68 -7.09 -1.82
C GLY A 136 -6.88 -8.60 -1.58
N ARG A 137 -7.93 -8.99 -0.85
CA ARG A 137 -8.30 -10.40 -0.69
C ARG A 137 -8.64 -11.08 -2.03
N MET A 138 -9.39 -10.40 -2.88
CA MET A 138 -9.76 -10.93 -4.20
C MET A 138 -8.51 -11.15 -5.07
N ILE A 139 -7.59 -10.19 -5.11
CA ILE A 139 -6.33 -10.31 -5.86
C ILE A 139 -5.50 -11.48 -5.31
N ASN A 140 -5.36 -11.61 -4.00
CA ASN A 140 -4.62 -12.73 -3.39
C ASN A 140 -5.21 -14.10 -3.77
N ASN A 141 -6.53 -14.20 -3.87
CA ASN A 141 -7.18 -15.44 -4.33
C ASN A 141 -6.91 -15.70 -5.82
N GLN A 142 -6.97 -14.68 -6.66
CA GLN A 142 -6.62 -14.79 -8.09
C GLN A 142 -5.16 -15.21 -8.29
N GLU A 143 -4.24 -14.68 -7.48
CA GLU A 143 -2.82 -15.09 -7.54
C GLU A 143 -2.63 -16.57 -7.19
N LYS A 144 -3.35 -17.09 -6.19
CA LYS A 144 -3.31 -18.52 -5.83
C LYS A 144 -3.82 -19.39 -6.98
N ILE A 145 -4.91 -18.99 -7.62
CA ILE A 145 -5.46 -19.69 -8.80
C ILE A 145 -4.42 -19.70 -9.93
N LEU A 146 -3.80 -18.54 -10.19
CA LEU A 146 -2.76 -18.43 -11.21
C LEU A 146 -1.55 -19.33 -10.91
N TYR A 147 -1.13 -19.44 -9.65
CA TYR A 147 -0.07 -20.35 -9.23
C TYR A 147 -0.40 -21.80 -9.60
N TYR A 148 -1.60 -22.29 -9.25
CA TYR A 148 -2.00 -23.67 -9.56
C TYR A 148 -2.09 -23.91 -11.07
N ASN A 149 -2.62 -22.94 -11.83
CA ASN A 149 -2.67 -23.01 -13.29
C ASN A 149 -1.27 -23.10 -13.91
N LYS A 150 -0.32 -22.26 -13.48
CA LYS A 150 1.09 -22.34 -13.93
C LYS A 150 1.69 -23.69 -13.59
N LYS A 151 1.49 -24.18 -12.35
CA LYS A 151 2.02 -25.47 -11.90
C LYS A 151 1.52 -26.62 -12.75
N ASN A 152 0.21 -26.68 -13.03
CA ASN A 152 -0.42 -27.70 -13.87
C ASN A 152 0.06 -27.62 -15.33
N TYR A 153 0.16 -26.41 -15.87
CA TYR A 153 0.67 -26.20 -17.23
C TYR A 153 2.09 -26.74 -17.40
N TYR A 154 2.99 -26.38 -16.48
CA TYR A 154 4.39 -26.84 -16.56
C TYR A 154 4.59 -28.31 -16.18
N SER A 155 3.73 -28.90 -15.35
CA SER A 155 3.77 -30.36 -15.11
C SER A 155 3.36 -31.14 -16.36
N ASN A 156 2.30 -30.70 -17.04
CA ASN A 156 1.81 -31.34 -18.25
C ASN A 156 2.82 -31.26 -19.41
N LEU A 157 3.55 -30.15 -19.52
CA LEU A 157 4.65 -30.03 -20.49
C LEU A 157 5.79 -31.02 -20.23
N LYS A 158 6.09 -31.32 -18.95
CA LYS A 158 7.12 -32.29 -18.59
C LYS A 158 6.70 -33.72 -18.96
N ASN A 159 5.41 -34.05 -18.82
CA ASN A 159 4.89 -35.38 -19.14
C ASN A 159 4.76 -35.64 -20.66
N LYS A 160 4.80 -34.59 -21.50
CA LYS A 160 4.77 -34.70 -22.96
C LYS A 160 6.17 -34.84 -23.60
N LYS A 161 7.24 -34.70 -22.82
CA LYS A 161 8.63 -34.91 -23.25
C LYS A 161 9.12 -36.24 -22.71
#